data_AF-A0A7J8SZ03-F1
#
_entry.id   AF-A0A7J8SZ03-F1
#
_cell.length_a   1.000
_cell.length_b   1.000
_cell.length_c   1.000
_cell.angle_alpha   90.00
_cell.angle_beta   90.00
_cell.angle_gamma   90.00
#
_symmetry.space_group_name_H-M   'P 1'
#
loop_
_entity.id
_entity.type
_entity.pdbx_description
1 polymer ?
#
loop_
_entity_poly.entity_id
_entity_poly.type
_entity_poly.pdbx_seq_one_letter_code
_entity_poly.pdbx_strand_id
1 'polypeptide(L)' 'MAGEGSMFKFLKPRLRPQPIDIQAAAAWGVAATTTALWLIQPFDWLKKTFLEKPDKSE' A
#
# COMPACT_ATOMS: atom_id res chain seq x y z
N MET A 1 -15.96 -8.56 -12.76
CA MET A 1 -15.19 -7.31 -12.65
C MET A 1 -16.08 -6.12 -13.00
N ALA A 2 -17.01 -5.73 -12.13
CA ALA A 2 -17.92 -4.60 -12.39
C ALA A 2 -17.59 -3.47 -11.41
N GLY A 3 -16.67 -2.58 -11.81
CA GLY A 3 -16.28 -1.43 -10.99
C GLY A 3 -15.15 -0.58 -11.56
N GLU A 4 -14.12 -1.19 -12.15
CA GLU A 4 -12.92 -0.46 -12.62
C GLU A 4 -13.16 0.41 -13.86
N GLY A 5 -14.11 0.03 -14.72
CA GLY A 5 -14.41 0.78 -15.93
C GLY A 5 -15.08 2.15 -15.72
N SER A 6 -15.36 2.59 -14.48
CA SER A 6 -16.12 3.82 -14.21
C SER A 6 -15.40 4.88 -13.37
N MET A 7 -14.32 4.52 -12.65
CA MET A 7 -13.74 5.42 -11.63
C MET A 7 -13.03 6.66 -12.22
N PHE A 8 -12.60 6.62 -13.49
CA PHE A 8 -11.84 7.72 -14.12
C PHE A 8 -12.43 8.18 -15.45
N LYS A 9 -13.67 7.80 -15.77
CA LYS A 9 -14.32 8.18 -17.04
C LYS A 9 -14.49 9.69 -17.22
N PHE A 10 -14.65 10.43 -16.13
CA PHE A 10 -14.77 11.89 -16.11
C PHE A 10 -13.46 12.62 -16.47
N LEU A 11 -12.31 11.94 -16.37
CA LEU A 11 -11.02 12.49 -16.79
C LEU A 11 -10.85 12.35 -18.31
N LYS A 12 -10.19 13.34 -18.94
CA LYS A 12 -9.76 13.24 -20.33
C LYS A 12 -8.92 11.95 -20.52
N PRO A 13 -9.05 11.21 -21.64
CA PRO A 13 -8.36 9.92 -21.81
C PRO A 13 -6.86 9.93 -21.54
N ARG A 14 -6.17 11.04 -21.85
CA ARG A 14 -4.73 11.24 -21.56
C ARG A 14 -4.36 11.38 -20.09
N LEU A 15 -5.34 11.67 -19.23
CA LEU A 15 -5.16 11.89 -17.79
C LEU A 15 -5.67 10.70 -16.96
N ARG A 16 -6.20 9.67 -17.62
CA ARG A 16 -6.65 8.45 -16.94
C ARG A 16 -5.41 7.63 -16.60
N PRO A 17 -5.21 7.25 -15.32
CA PRO A 17 -4.14 6.32 -14.97
C PRO A 17 -4.32 5.04 -15.76
N GLN A 18 -3.28 4.59 -16.47
CA GLN A 18 -3.35 3.29 -17.11
C GLN A 18 -3.22 2.20 -16.03
N PRO A 19 -3.87 1.04 -16.19
CA PRO A 19 -3.73 -0.06 -15.23
C PRO A 19 -2.26 -0.44 -14.97
N ILE A 20 -1.41 -0.32 -16.01
CA ILE A 20 0.03 -0.55 -15.90
C ILE A 20 0.72 0.45 -14.95
N ASP A 21 0.30 1.73 -14.98
CA ASP A 21 0.86 2.76 -14.11
C ASP A 21 0.47 2.50 -12.65
N ILE A 22 -0.76 2.06 -12.42
CA ILE A 22 -1.25 1.71 -11.08
C ILE A 22 -0.47 0.50 -10.55
N GLN A 23 -0.30 -0.54 -11.37
CA GLN A 23 0.46 -1.73 -11.00
C GLN A 23 1.94 -1.39 -10.73
N ALA A 24 2.55 -0.56 -11.57
CA ALA A 24 3.92 -0.09 -11.38
C ALA A 24 4.05 0.72 -10.08
N ALA A 25 3.14 1.65 -9.81
CA ALA A 25 3.13 2.43 -8.58
C ALA A 25 3.00 1.53 -7.33
N ALA A 26 2.13 0.51 -7.38
CA ALA A 26 2.01 -0.46 -6.31
C ALA A 26 3.32 -1.26 -6.11
N ALA A 27 3.92 -1.74 -7.20
CA ALA A 27 5.18 -2.51 -7.14
C ALA A 27 6.34 -1.67 -6.59
N TRP A 28 6.49 -0.44 -7.05
CA TRP A 28 7.50 0.50 -6.54
C TRP A 28 7.24 0.89 -5.09
N GLY A 29 5.97 1.04 -4.69
CA GLY A 29 5.60 1.29 -3.30
C GLY A 29 6.00 0.14 -2.37
N VAL A 30 5.76 -1.11 -2.78
CA VAL A 30 6.23 -2.29 -2.05
C VAL A 30 7.75 -2.29 -1.96
N ALA A 31 8.46 -2.11 -3.07
CA ALA A 31 9.91 -2.11 -3.09
C ALA A 31 10.52 -1.03 -2.16
N ALA A 32 9.99 0.19 -2.21
CA ALA A 32 10.43 1.29 -1.35
C ALA A 32 10.15 0.99 0.13
N THR A 33 8.96 0.51 0.45
CA THR A 33 8.57 0.16 1.82
C THR A 33 9.45 -0.97 2.37
N THR A 34 9.66 -2.03 1.60
CA THR A 34 10.54 -3.15 1.98
C THR A 34 11.97 -2.67 2.20
N THR A 35 12.48 -1.79 1.34
CA THR A 35 13.83 -1.22 1.48
C THR A 35 13.95 -0.38 2.76
N ALA A 36 12.95 0.45 3.06
CA ALA A 36 12.93 1.25 4.29
C ALA A 36 12.88 0.36 5.54
N LEU A 37 12.06 -0.70 5.53
CA LEU A 37 12.01 -1.68 6.62
C LEU A 37 13.34 -2.40 6.79
N TRP A 38 14.04 -2.73 5.71
CA TRP A 38 15.35 -3.39 5.75
C TRP A 38 16.43 -2.47 6.33
N LEU A 39 16.42 -1.18 5.98
CA LEU A 39 17.40 -0.20 6.45
C LEU A 39 17.22 0.19 7.93
N ILE A 40 15.99 0.51 8.33
CA ILE A 40 15.69 1.02 9.68
C ILE A 40 15.54 -0.13 10.69
N GLN A 41 15.21 -1.33 10.23
CA GLN A 41 14.94 -2.52 11.03
C GLN A 41 13.99 -2.28 12.23
N PRO A 42 12.80 -1.67 12.05
CA PRO A 42 11.92 -1.25 13.16
C PRO A 42 11.05 -2.39 13.74
N PHE A 43 11.53 -3.64 13.74
CA PHE A 43 10.69 -4.81 13.98
C PHE A 43 10.16 -4.92 15.41
N ASP A 44 10.91 -4.43 16.41
CA ASP A 44 10.45 -4.45 17.81
C ASP A 44 9.30 -3.46 18.03
N TRP A 45 9.39 -2.27 17.43
CA TRP A 45 8.29 -1.32 17.43
C TRP A 45 7.08 -1.87 16.66
N LEU A 46 7.30 -2.52 15.52
CA LEU A 46 6.22 -3.10 14.71
C LEU A 46 5.46 -4.19 15.49
N LYS A 47 6.18 -5.06 16.21
CA LYS A 47 5.60 -6.10 17.07
C LYS A 47 4.69 -5.49 18.13
N LYS A 48 5.17 -4.49 18.85
CA LYS A 48 4.39 -3.77 19.88
C LYS A 48 3.16 -3.06 19.31
N THR A 49 3.31 -2.46 18.13
CA THR A 49 2.26 -1.61 17.54
C THR A 49 1.12 -2.42 16.93
N PHE A 50 1.42 -3.55 16.28
CA PHE A 50 0.45 -4.27 15.46
C PHE A 50 0.20 -5.73 15.85
N LEU A 51 1.10 -6.37 16.61
CA LEU A 51 1.05 -7.81 16.89
C LEU A 51 0.81 -8.14 18.37
N GLU A 52 1.23 -7.26 19.29
CA GLU A 52 0.86 -7.36 20.69
C GLU A 52 -0.64 -7.07 20.83
N LYS A 53 -1.39 -8.04 21.34
CA LYS A 53 -2.77 -7.81 21.74
C LYS A 53 -2.75 -6.91 22.97
N PRO A 54 -3.72 -5.98 23.13
CA PRO A 54 -3.90 -5.30 24.40
C PRO A 54 -4.07 -6.38 25.46
N ASP A 55 -3.29 -6.27 26.54
CA ASP A 55 -3.38 -7.20 27.66
C ASP A 55 -4.84 -7.26 28.10
N LYS A 56 -5.44 -8.45 27.97
CA LYS A 56 -6.70 -8.77 28.66
C LYS A 56 -6.36 -8.91 30.15
N SER A 57 -6.18 -7.79 30.82
CA SER A 57 -6.39 -7.71 32.26
C SER A 57 -7.88 -7.46 32.50
N GLU A 58 -8.48 -8.42 33.22
CA GLU A 58 -9.90 -8.65 33.60
C GLU A 58 -10.80 -9.38 32.58
#